data_AF-A0A0G2HSG0-F1
#
_entry.id   AF-A0A0G2HSG0-F1
#
_cell.length_a   1.000
_cell.length_b   1.000
_cell.length_c   1.000
_cell.angle_alpha   90.00
_cell.angle_beta   90.00
_cell.angle_gamma   90.00
#
_symmetry.space_group_name_H-M   'P 1'
#
loop_
_entity.id
_entity.type
_entity.pdbx_description
1 polymer ?
#
loop_
_entity_poly.entity_id
_entity_poly.type
_entity_poly.pdbx_seq_one_letter_code
_entity_poly.pdbx_strand_id
1 'polypeptide(L)'
;MSAAQANDAEKNIEIWKVKKLIKRLEAARGNGTSMISLIIPPKDQVSRAAKMLAEEFGTASNIKSRVNRLSVLSAITSTQQRLKLYTKVPPNGLVIYCGEIITSEGKERKINIDFEPFKPINTSLYLCDNKFHTEALSELLESDQKFGFIIMDGNGALFGTLSGNTRDVVHKFSVDLPKKHGRGGQSALRFARLREEKRHNYVRKVAELAVQNFITNDKVNVAGIILAGSADFKNDLNQSDLFDNRLQSKVIKVVDVSYGGENGFNQAIELAAETLGNVKFIQEKKLIGKYFEEISQDSGRVCYGVEDTLKALELGAAETLIVYENLDITRWVLKACSGTEVILHTSKLQESNREIFMDKETGQEMEIIDQSSFLEWLAEHYKEFGAALEFVSDRSSEGNQFVKGFGGIGAVLRYKVNFEQLADYESEDEFYDEDDRPEIPSADVLTARPLNSANNDEIQGGYQTAATRALGPSAQSSTKLLRGPSKLRNVAMSN
;
A
#
# COMPACT_ATOMS: atom_id res chain seq x y z
N MET A 1 -2.41 20.05 3.32
CA MET A 1 -2.31 18.76 4.06
C MET A 1 -1.88 17.57 3.17
N SER A 2 -1.87 17.70 1.83
CA SER A 2 -1.74 16.57 0.88
C SER A 2 -0.32 16.24 0.36
N ALA A 3 0.61 17.20 0.32
CA ALA A 3 1.87 17.04 -0.42
C ALA A 3 2.83 15.95 0.10
N ALA A 4 2.75 15.60 1.39
CA ALA A 4 3.68 14.63 2.01
C ALA A 4 3.08 13.23 2.22
N GLN A 5 1.78 13.03 1.97
CA GLN A 5 1.22 11.68 1.77
C GLN A 5 1.37 11.27 0.29
N ALA A 6 1.32 12.24 -0.63
CA ALA A 6 1.63 12.03 -2.04
C ALA A 6 3.02 11.37 -2.22
N ASN A 7 4.05 11.81 -1.49
CA ASN A 7 5.39 11.21 -1.56
C ASN A 7 5.46 9.73 -1.12
N ASP A 8 4.59 9.26 -0.22
CA ASP A 8 4.64 7.87 0.25
C ASP A 8 3.90 6.94 -0.73
N ALA A 9 2.75 7.39 -1.26
CA ALA A 9 2.06 6.71 -2.36
C ALA A 9 2.92 6.66 -3.63
N GLU A 10 3.59 7.76 -3.97
CA GLU A 10 4.52 7.83 -5.10
C GLU A 10 5.69 6.86 -4.95
N LYS A 11 6.30 6.79 -3.76
CA LYS A 11 7.32 5.78 -3.46
C LYS A 11 6.78 4.37 -3.59
N ASN A 12 5.56 4.10 -3.13
CA ASN A 12 4.93 2.78 -3.28
C ASN A 12 4.75 2.42 -4.77
N ILE A 13 4.43 3.39 -5.62
CA ILE A 13 4.32 3.21 -7.07
C ILE A 13 5.69 2.93 -7.70
N GLU A 14 6.75 3.66 -7.32
CA GLU A 14 8.12 3.38 -7.78
C GLU A 14 8.58 1.98 -7.34
N ILE A 15 8.34 1.61 -6.08
CA ILE A 15 8.61 0.28 -5.53
C ILE A 15 7.84 -0.77 -6.34
N TRP A 16 6.57 -0.51 -6.67
CA TRP A 16 5.76 -1.40 -7.49
C TRP A 16 6.34 -1.58 -8.90
N LYS A 17 6.76 -0.49 -9.56
CA LYS A 17 7.42 -0.55 -10.89
C LYS A 17 8.69 -1.39 -10.85
N VAL A 18 9.52 -1.22 -9.82
CA VAL A 18 10.73 -2.04 -9.62
C VAL A 18 10.39 -3.49 -9.30
N LYS A 19 9.37 -3.77 -8.48
CA LYS A 19 8.89 -5.14 -8.18
C LYS A 19 8.41 -5.87 -9.44
N LYS A 20 7.67 -5.17 -10.32
CA LYS A 20 7.24 -5.71 -11.61
C LYS A 20 8.44 -5.95 -12.55
N LEU A 21 9.40 -5.03 -12.58
CA LEU A 21 10.65 -5.18 -13.32
C LEU A 21 11.43 -6.41 -12.87
N ILE A 22 11.59 -6.62 -11.56
CA ILE A 22 12.23 -7.82 -10.99
C ILE A 22 11.48 -9.08 -11.42
N LYS A 23 10.15 -9.10 -11.33
CA LYS A 23 9.35 -10.24 -11.77
C LYS A 23 9.55 -10.55 -13.26
N ARG A 24 9.70 -9.51 -14.10
CA ARG A 24 10.03 -9.67 -15.53
C ARG A 24 11.46 -10.21 -15.72
N LEU A 25 12.42 -9.74 -14.94
CA LEU A 25 13.83 -10.18 -14.99
C LEU A 25 14.01 -11.62 -14.47
N GLU A 26 13.25 -12.05 -13.47
CA GLU A 26 13.28 -13.42 -12.94
C GLU A 26 12.63 -14.42 -13.89
N ALA A 27 11.58 -14.02 -14.60
CA ALA A 27 10.93 -14.83 -15.62
C ALA A 27 11.78 -14.99 -16.89
N ALA A 28 12.64 -14.01 -17.16
CA ALA A 28 13.57 -14.06 -18.28
C ALA A 28 14.63 -15.15 -18.08
N ARG A 29 14.70 -16.09 -19.03
CA ARG A 29 15.76 -17.09 -19.11
C ARG A 29 16.51 -16.99 -20.43
N GLY A 30 17.83 -17.01 -20.34
CA GLY A 30 18.72 -17.05 -21.49
C GLY A 30 19.14 -18.48 -21.84
N ASN A 31 19.49 -18.69 -23.11
CA ASN A 31 20.16 -19.92 -23.54
C ASN A 31 21.67 -19.80 -23.33
N GLY A 32 22.15 -20.36 -22.21
CA GLY A 32 23.58 -20.35 -21.87
C GLY A 32 23.95 -19.27 -20.85
N THR A 33 25.24 -18.97 -20.72
CA THR A 33 25.78 -18.03 -19.71
C THR A 33 25.93 -16.63 -20.31
N SER A 34 24.84 -16.01 -20.74
CA SER A 34 24.86 -14.71 -21.44
C SER A 34 24.14 -13.59 -20.68
N MET A 35 23.71 -13.84 -19.44
CA MET A 35 22.97 -12.90 -18.61
C MET A 35 23.90 -12.27 -17.58
N ILE A 36 24.21 -10.99 -17.77
CA ILE A 36 25.06 -10.21 -16.88
C ILE A 36 24.18 -9.44 -15.90
N SER A 37 24.44 -9.66 -14.62
CA SER A 37 23.91 -8.87 -13.50
C SER A 37 25.07 -8.09 -12.90
N LEU A 38 25.03 -6.75 -13.00
CA LEU A 38 26.05 -5.86 -12.47
C LEU A 38 25.42 -4.84 -11.51
N ILE A 39 25.87 -4.85 -10.26
CA ILE A 39 25.45 -3.92 -9.21
C ILE A 39 26.69 -3.19 -8.68
N ILE A 40 26.63 -1.86 -8.75
CA ILE A 40 27.70 -0.98 -8.31
C ILE A 40 27.20 -0.17 -7.11
N PRO A 41 27.84 -0.29 -5.93
CA PRO A 41 27.43 0.43 -4.74
C PRO A 41 27.72 1.94 -4.87
N PRO A 42 27.01 2.80 -4.12
CA PRO A 42 27.29 4.22 -4.13
C PRO A 42 28.69 4.45 -3.55
N LYS A 43 29.35 5.51 -4.05
CA LYS A 43 30.76 5.89 -3.75
C LYS A 43 31.84 5.07 -4.47
N ASP A 44 31.52 3.97 -5.16
CA ASP A 44 32.50 3.30 -6.01
C ASP A 44 32.74 4.10 -7.32
N GLN A 45 33.84 3.82 -8.00
CA GLN A 45 34.20 4.47 -9.25
C GLN A 45 33.77 3.64 -10.46
N VAL A 46 33.13 4.29 -11.43
CA VAL A 46 32.73 3.68 -12.71
C VAL A 46 33.94 3.07 -13.45
N SER A 47 35.11 3.71 -13.35
CA SER A 47 36.37 3.26 -13.94
C SER A 47 36.78 1.86 -13.48
N ARG A 48 36.52 1.51 -12.21
CA ARG A 48 36.83 0.19 -11.65
C ARG A 48 35.98 -0.90 -12.30
N ALA A 49 34.67 -0.66 -12.41
CA ALA A 49 33.75 -1.58 -13.09
C ALA A 49 34.07 -1.70 -14.58
N ALA A 50 34.43 -0.59 -15.25
CA ALA A 50 34.84 -0.61 -16.65
C ALA A 50 36.12 -1.45 -16.87
N LYS A 51 37.10 -1.35 -15.96
CA LYS A 51 38.31 -2.17 -16.00
C LYS A 51 38.00 -3.65 -15.81
N MET A 52 37.17 -3.99 -14.82
CA MET A 52 36.73 -5.36 -14.58
C MET A 52 36.04 -5.95 -15.83
N LEU A 53 35.11 -5.22 -16.44
CA LEU A 53 34.46 -5.66 -17.68
C LEU A 53 35.43 -5.83 -18.85
N ALA A 54 36.53 -5.08 -18.90
CA ALA A 54 37.55 -5.23 -19.94
C ALA A 54 38.42 -6.49 -19.71
N GLU A 55 38.73 -6.80 -18.44
CA GLU A 55 39.42 -8.04 -18.05
C GLU A 55 38.54 -9.27 -18.38
N GLU A 56 37.24 -9.22 -18.04
CA GLU A 56 36.27 -10.27 -18.35
C GLU A 56 36.01 -10.44 -19.85
N PHE A 57 36.09 -9.36 -20.63
CA PHE A 57 36.04 -9.48 -22.09
C PHE A 57 37.24 -10.27 -22.63
N GLY A 58 38.43 -10.07 -22.05
CA GLY A 58 39.64 -10.79 -22.41
C GLY A 58 39.58 -12.28 -22.06
N THR A 59 39.07 -12.62 -20.87
CA THR A 59 38.89 -14.01 -20.43
C THR A 59 37.84 -14.74 -21.26
N ALA A 60 36.71 -14.08 -21.57
CA ALA A 60 35.63 -14.62 -22.39
C ALA A 60 36.07 -14.99 -23.81
N SER A 61 37.10 -14.32 -24.37
CA SER A 61 37.64 -14.65 -25.69
C SER A 61 38.21 -16.08 -25.78
N ASN A 62 38.66 -16.63 -24.65
CA ASN A 62 39.22 -17.98 -24.55
C ASN A 62 38.15 -19.10 -24.50
N ILE A 63 36.86 -18.75 -24.50
CA ILE A 63 35.78 -19.74 -24.51
C ILE A 63 35.82 -20.55 -25.82
N LYS A 64 35.85 -21.89 -25.71
CA LYS A 64 35.97 -22.81 -26.85
C LYS A 64 34.70 -22.87 -27.70
N SER A 65 33.53 -22.80 -27.07
CA SER A 65 32.24 -22.82 -27.79
C SER A 65 32.04 -21.51 -28.53
N ARG A 66 32.00 -21.57 -29.87
CA ARG A 66 31.85 -20.38 -30.73
C ARG A 66 30.59 -19.58 -30.40
N VAL A 67 29.46 -20.27 -30.22
CA VAL A 67 28.15 -19.64 -29.96
C VAL A 67 28.16 -18.98 -28.58
N ASN A 68 28.53 -19.71 -27.52
CA ASN A 68 28.56 -19.16 -26.16
C ASN A 68 29.56 -17.99 -26.04
N ARG A 69 30.71 -18.09 -26.70
CA ARG A 69 31.69 -16.99 -26.74
C ARG A 69 31.10 -15.72 -27.34
N LEU A 70 30.41 -15.83 -28.48
CA LEU A 70 29.81 -14.66 -29.14
C LEU A 70 28.72 -14.01 -28.27
N SER A 71 27.87 -14.81 -27.62
CA SER A 71 26.83 -14.31 -26.72
C SER A 71 27.42 -13.60 -25.49
N VAL A 72 28.44 -14.17 -24.84
CA VAL A 72 29.13 -13.54 -23.70
C VAL A 72 29.82 -12.25 -24.12
N LEU A 73 30.56 -12.25 -25.22
CA LEU A 73 31.25 -11.05 -25.71
C LEU A 73 30.25 -9.94 -26.08
N SER A 74 29.12 -10.29 -26.70
CA SER A 74 28.06 -9.33 -27.02
C SER A 74 27.44 -8.74 -25.75
N ALA A 75 27.16 -9.56 -24.73
CA ALA A 75 26.59 -9.09 -23.47
C ALA A 75 27.55 -8.14 -22.71
N ILE A 76 28.84 -8.50 -22.64
CA ILE A 76 29.87 -7.64 -22.01
C ILE A 76 30.00 -6.32 -22.78
N THR A 77 30.04 -6.36 -24.11
CA THR A 77 30.12 -5.16 -24.96
C THR A 77 28.94 -4.23 -24.71
N SER A 78 27.73 -4.79 -24.64
CA SER A 78 26.51 -4.02 -24.39
C SER A 78 26.50 -3.40 -22.98
N THR A 79 26.95 -4.15 -21.97
CA THR A 79 27.13 -3.65 -20.59
C THR A 79 28.14 -2.49 -20.55
N GLN A 80 29.28 -2.63 -21.23
CA GLN A 80 30.29 -1.56 -21.33
C GLN A 80 29.74 -0.30 -22.03
N GLN A 81 28.93 -0.47 -23.08
CA GLN A 81 28.28 0.66 -23.76
C GLN A 81 27.29 1.40 -22.87
N ARG A 82 26.52 0.69 -22.04
CA ARG A 82 25.66 1.31 -21.02
C ARG A 82 26.46 2.03 -19.94
N LEU A 83 27.50 1.38 -19.42
CA LEU A 83 28.34 1.96 -18.37
C LEU A 83 28.99 3.29 -18.82
N LYS A 84 29.31 3.45 -20.11
CA LYS A 84 29.85 4.69 -20.68
C LYS A 84 28.88 5.88 -20.63
N LEU A 85 27.57 5.66 -20.52
CA LEU A 85 26.58 6.73 -20.37
C LEU A 85 26.71 7.43 -19.01
N TYR A 86 27.27 6.75 -18.00
CA TYR A 86 27.42 7.27 -16.66
C TYR A 86 28.84 7.76 -16.41
N THR A 87 29.01 9.07 -16.19
CA THR A 87 30.31 9.65 -15.81
C THR A 87 30.69 9.30 -14.36
N LYS A 88 29.69 9.18 -13.48
CA LYS A 88 29.85 8.87 -12.06
C LYS A 88 28.72 7.94 -11.61
N VAL A 89 28.98 7.09 -10.62
CA VAL A 89 27.93 6.28 -10.00
C VAL A 89 26.93 7.21 -9.30
N PRO A 90 25.62 7.08 -9.57
CA PRO A 90 24.57 7.84 -8.89
C PRO A 90 24.59 7.65 -7.36
N PRO A 91 23.95 8.56 -6.59
CA PRO A 91 24.03 8.56 -5.13
C PRO A 91 23.47 7.30 -4.46
N ASN A 92 22.52 6.59 -5.10
CA ASN A 92 21.98 5.35 -4.57
C ASN A 92 22.66 4.08 -5.14
N GLY A 93 23.63 4.23 -6.04
CA GLY A 93 24.27 3.12 -6.75
C GLY A 93 23.74 2.99 -8.18
N LEU A 94 24.21 1.96 -8.88
CA LEU A 94 23.83 1.68 -10.26
C LEU A 94 23.59 0.18 -10.45
N VAL A 95 22.46 -0.17 -11.08
CA VAL A 95 22.14 -1.54 -11.44
C VAL A 95 22.02 -1.65 -12.95
N ILE A 96 22.72 -2.63 -13.52
CA ILE A 96 22.73 -2.92 -14.94
C ILE A 96 22.43 -4.41 -15.14
N TYR A 97 21.35 -4.68 -15.87
CA TYR A 97 21.01 -6.01 -16.38
C TYR A 97 21.16 -6.01 -17.89
N CYS A 98 21.99 -6.93 -18.40
CA CYS A 98 22.28 -7.04 -19.82
C CYS A 98 22.30 -8.50 -20.23
N GLY A 99 21.61 -8.85 -21.31
CA GLY A 99 21.63 -10.22 -21.81
C GLY A 99 20.73 -10.44 -23.01
N GLU A 100 20.77 -11.65 -23.56
CA GLU A 100 19.92 -12.10 -24.65
C GLU A 100 18.90 -13.08 -24.12
N ILE A 101 17.62 -12.73 -24.23
CA ILE A 101 16.51 -13.60 -23.80
C ILE A 101 15.76 -14.14 -25.00
N ILE A 102 15.13 -15.29 -24.82
CA ILE A 102 14.24 -15.86 -25.81
C ILE A 102 12.82 -15.43 -25.46
N THR A 103 12.17 -14.74 -26.40
CA THR A 103 10.77 -14.37 -26.29
C THR A 103 9.87 -15.59 -26.53
N SER A 104 8.59 -15.52 -26.14
CA SER A 104 7.60 -16.58 -26.38
C SER A 104 7.45 -16.96 -27.87
N GLU A 105 7.80 -16.05 -28.77
CA GLU A 105 7.83 -16.28 -30.22
C GLU A 105 9.09 -17.02 -30.72
N GLY A 106 9.99 -17.42 -29.81
CA GLY A 106 11.26 -18.08 -30.16
C GLY A 106 12.32 -17.14 -30.76
N LYS A 107 12.05 -15.82 -30.83
CA LYS A 107 13.02 -14.81 -31.28
C LYS A 107 13.92 -14.37 -30.13
N GLU A 108 15.21 -14.22 -30.41
CA GLU A 108 16.19 -13.68 -29.48
C GLU A 108 16.04 -12.15 -29.40
N ARG A 109 15.83 -11.63 -28.19
CA ARG A 109 15.76 -10.20 -27.90
C ARG A 109 16.87 -9.82 -26.92
N LYS A 110 17.66 -8.82 -27.30
CA LYS A 110 18.64 -8.20 -26.40
C LYS A 110 17.91 -7.33 -25.37
N ILE A 111 18.11 -7.61 -24.10
CA ILE A 111 17.65 -6.81 -22.97
C ILE A 111 18.84 -6.03 -22.42
N ASN A 112 18.67 -4.71 -22.36
CA ASN A 112 19.60 -3.79 -21.73
C ASN A 112 18.77 -2.88 -20.82
N ILE A 113 18.88 -3.07 -19.51
CA ILE A 113 18.17 -2.29 -18.52
C ILE A 113 19.20 -1.71 -17.57
N ASP A 114 19.24 -0.39 -17.45
CA ASP A 114 20.05 0.34 -16.50
C ASP A 114 19.16 1.33 -15.75
N PHE A 115 19.26 1.33 -14.42
CA PHE A 115 18.52 2.26 -13.57
C PHE A 115 19.24 2.51 -12.24
N GLU A 116 18.91 3.65 -11.63
CA GLU A 116 19.30 3.97 -10.26
C GLU A 116 18.24 3.41 -9.30
N PRO A 117 18.63 2.62 -8.28
CA PRO A 117 17.70 2.12 -7.26
C PRO A 117 17.22 3.26 -6.36
N PHE A 118 16.00 3.13 -5.82
CA PHE A 118 15.40 4.15 -4.94
C PHE A 118 16.04 4.22 -3.54
N LYS A 119 16.84 3.21 -3.17
CA LYS A 119 17.60 3.13 -1.92
C LYS A 119 19.07 2.81 -2.21
N PRO A 120 20.01 3.34 -1.41
CA PRO A 120 21.43 3.06 -1.56
C PRO A 120 21.76 1.58 -1.31
N ILE A 121 22.45 0.95 -2.26
CA ILE A 121 22.83 -0.47 -2.20
C ILE A 121 24.28 -0.62 -1.73
N ASN A 122 24.55 -1.32 -0.63
CA ASN A 122 25.93 -1.54 -0.18
C ASN A 122 26.62 -2.76 -0.82
N THR A 123 25.88 -3.63 -1.49
CA THR A 123 26.40 -4.84 -2.14
C THR A 123 26.94 -4.53 -3.53
N SER A 124 28.16 -4.98 -3.83
CA SER A 124 28.67 -5.05 -5.20
C SER A 124 28.51 -6.47 -5.72
N LEU A 125 27.96 -6.62 -6.93
CA LEU A 125 27.71 -7.93 -7.54
C LEU A 125 28.05 -7.87 -9.03
N TYR A 126 28.81 -8.85 -9.50
CA TYR A 126 29.02 -9.11 -10.92
C TYR A 126 28.90 -10.62 -11.14
N LEU A 127 27.88 -11.03 -11.88
CA LEU A 127 27.62 -12.44 -12.21
C LEU A 127 27.18 -12.56 -13.66
N CYS A 128 27.69 -13.61 -14.33
CA CYS A 128 27.29 -14.02 -15.66
C CYS A 128 26.71 -15.44 -15.56
N ASP A 129 25.39 -15.57 -15.70
CA ASP A 129 24.68 -16.86 -15.59
C ASP A 129 23.62 -16.98 -16.70
N ASN A 130 22.76 -17.99 -16.64
CA ASN A 130 21.60 -18.17 -17.51
C ASN A 130 20.33 -17.43 -17.06
N LYS A 131 20.38 -16.81 -15.88
CA LYS A 131 19.32 -16.03 -15.26
C LYS A 131 19.87 -14.71 -14.70
N PHE A 132 19.01 -13.72 -14.53
CA PHE A 132 19.37 -12.52 -13.80
C PHE A 132 19.33 -12.76 -12.28
N HIS A 133 20.32 -12.22 -11.57
CA HIS A 133 20.36 -12.24 -10.11
C HIS A 133 19.73 -10.95 -9.57
N THR A 134 18.53 -11.08 -9.02
CA THR A 134 17.71 -9.99 -8.46
C THR A 134 17.67 -9.99 -6.94
N GLU A 135 18.37 -10.92 -6.27
CA GLU A 135 18.35 -11.10 -4.81
C GLU A 135 18.64 -9.79 -4.04
N ALA A 136 19.68 -9.06 -4.45
CA ALA A 136 20.05 -7.79 -3.84
C ALA A 136 19.01 -6.67 -4.04
N LEU A 137 18.21 -6.73 -5.12
CA LEU A 137 17.11 -5.80 -5.33
C LEU A 137 15.86 -6.19 -4.53
N SER A 138 15.59 -7.49 -4.41
CA SER A 138 14.47 -8.02 -3.63
C SER A 138 14.59 -7.63 -2.15
N GLU A 139 15.80 -7.63 -1.59
CA GLU A 139 16.07 -7.14 -0.23
C GLU A 139 15.73 -5.65 -0.07
N LEU A 140 15.97 -4.82 -1.09
CA LEU A 140 15.70 -3.39 -1.03
C LEU A 140 14.21 -3.06 -1.16
N LEU A 141 13.48 -3.91 -1.89
CA LEU A 141 12.03 -3.85 -2.02
C LEU A 141 11.29 -4.26 -0.74
N GLU A 142 11.96 -4.91 0.21
CA GLU A 142 11.41 -4.99 1.55
C GLU A 142 11.27 -3.56 2.10
N SER A 143 10.01 -3.22 2.25
CA SER A 143 9.55 -1.86 2.44
C SER A 143 9.79 -1.45 3.88
N ASP A 144 10.93 -0.83 4.08
CA ASP A 144 11.27 -0.33 5.40
C ASP A 144 10.59 0.99 5.66
N GLN A 145 9.38 0.93 6.19
CA GLN A 145 8.84 2.04 6.94
C GLN A 145 9.79 2.31 8.12
N LYS A 146 10.18 3.58 8.28
CA LYS A 146 11.03 3.96 9.41
C LYS A 146 10.19 3.99 10.68
N PHE A 147 10.52 3.14 11.64
CA PHE A 147 9.87 3.08 12.95
C PHE A 147 10.74 3.73 14.02
N GLY A 148 10.12 4.48 14.92
CA GLY A 148 10.76 5.07 16.08
C GLY A 148 10.69 4.14 17.28
N PHE A 149 11.77 4.04 18.03
CA PHE A 149 11.83 3.32 19.29
C PHE A 149 12.23 4.26 20.40
N ILE A 150 11.43 4.27 21.48
CA ILE A 150 11.73 4.97 22.71
C ILE A 150 11.90 3.94 23.80
N ILE A 151 13.14 3.67 24.20
CA ILE A 151 13.42 2.78 25.32
C ILE A 151 13.63 3.62 26.57
N MET A 152 12.73 3.45 27.53
CA MET A 152 12.79 4.09 28.83
C MET A 152 13.27 3.08 29.88
N ASP A 153 14.33 3.46 30.59
CA ASP A 153 14.81 2.74 31.76
C ASP A 153 14.98 3.72 32.94
N GLY A 154 15.12 3.19 34.16
CA GLY A 154 15.37 3.99 35.36
C GLY A 154 16.74 4.66 35.37
N ASN A 155 17.69 4.17 34.56
CA ASN A 155 19.06 4.69 34.46
C ASN A 155 19.28 5.61 33.24
N GLY A 156 18.27 5.78 32.38
CA GLY A 156 18.38 6.57 31.15
C GLY A 156 17.39 6.16 30.07
N ALA A 157 17.36 6.92 28.98
CA ALA A 157 16.53 6.64 27.82
C ALA A 157 17.35 6.61 26.52
N LEU A 158 16.89 5.79 25.59
CA LEU A 158 17.44 5.66 24.24
C LEU A 158 16.35 5.92 23.21
N PHE A 159 16.67 6.75 22.23
CA PHE A 159 15.88 7.00 21.04
C PHE A 159 16.58 6.35 19.85
N GLY A 160 15.90 5.41 19.23
CA GLY A 160 16.39 4.69 18.06
C GLY A 160 15.40 4.75 16.92
N THR A 161 15.88 4.48 15.72
CA THR A 161 15.05 4.24 14.56
C THR A 161 15.41 2.91 13.94
N LEU A 162 14.39 2.18 13.49
CA LEU A 162 14.54 0.95 12.72
C LEU A 162 13.99 1.21 11.32
N SER A 163 14.80 0.93 10.31
CA SER A 163 14.40 0.93 8.91
C SER A 163 14.78 -0.43 8.34
N GLY A 164 13.83 -1.37 8.39
CA GLY A 164 14.03 -2.74 7.97
C GLY A 164 15.02 -3.45 8.84
N ASN A 165 16.14 -3.84 8.24
CA ASN A 165 17.25 -4.46 8.94
C ASN A 165 18.28 -3.44 9.48
N THR A 166 18.18 -2.17 9.09
CA THR A 166 19.10 -1.13 9.58
C THR A 166 18.56 -0.51 10.86
N ARG A 167 19.37 -0.61 11.94
CA ARG A 167 19.09 0.02 13.24
C ARG A 167 20.02 1.22 13.42
N ASP A 168 19.44 2.35 13.80
CA ASP A 168 20.19 3.58 14.08
C ASP A 168 19.84 4.10 15.47
N VAL A 169 20.85 4.34 16.31
CA VAL A 169 20.67 5.01 17.60
C VAL A 169 20.80 6.51 17.38
N VAL A 170 19.69 7.23 17.45
CA VAL A 170 19.62 8.67 17.18
C VAL A 170 20.16 9.46 18.36
N HIS A 171 19.67 9.15 19.56
CA HIS A 171 20.05 9.86 20.77
C HIS A 171 19.98 8.95 21.99
N LYS A 172 20.91 9.13 22.93
CA LYS A 172 20.89 8.45 24.22
C LYS A 172 21.34 9.38 25.32
N PHE A 173 20.71 9.28 26.49
CA PHE A 173 21.12 10.01 27.68
C PHE A 173 20.87 9.19 28.94
N SER A 174 21.72 9.39 29.94
CA SER A 174 21.60 8.75 31.26
C SER A 174 20.94 9.68 32.27
N VAL A 175 20.27 9.07 33.26
CA VAL A 175 19.64 9.77 34.38
C VAL A 175 19.85 8.95 35.65
N ASP A 176 20.12 9.63 36.76
CA ASP A 176 20.15 9.01 38.08
C ASP A 176 18.90 9.43 38.87
N LEU A 177 17.96 8.49 39.02
CA LEU A 177 16.71 8.70 39.74
C LEU A 177 16.83 8.26 41.20
N PRO A 178 16.29 9.03 42.17
CA PRO A 178 16.30 8.64 43.57
C PRO A 178 15.61 7.29 43.80
N LYS A 179 16.34 6.31 44.37
CA LYS A 179 15.80 4.97 44.61
C LYS A 179 14.68 4.97 45.66
N LYS A 180 13.86 3.92 45.64
CA LYS A 180 12.86 3.68 46.68
C LYS A 180 13.58 3.32 47.97
N HIS A 181 13.38 4.13 49.01
CA HIS A 181 13.95 3.89 50.33
C HIS A 181 12.81 3.70 51.33
N GLY A 182 12.83 2.60 52.08
CA GLY A 182 11.91 2.35 53.21
C GLY A 182 12.40 2.92 54.54
N ARG A 183 13.63 3.43 54.60
CA ARG A 183 14.24 4.03 55.79
C ARG A 183 14.11 5.56 55.69
N GLY A 184 13.43 6.20 56.64
CA GLY A 184 13.22 7.66 56.58
C GLY A 184 12.39 8.29 57.71
N GLY A 185 11.71 7.51 58.56
CA GLY A 185 10.90 8.06 59.66
C GLY A 185 9.92 9.15 59.18
N GLN A 186 9.90 10.29 59.86
CA GLN A 186 9.06 11.45 59.51
C GLN A 186 9.39 12.05 58.13
N SER A 187 10.62 11.90 57.64
CA SER A 187 11.08 12.43 56.35
C SER A 187 10.73 11.52 55.16
N ALA A 188 10.16 10.32 55.40
CA ALA A 188 9.85 9.35 54.34
C ALA A 188 8.91 9.93 53.26
N LEU A 189 7.89 10.71 53.66
CA LEU A 189 6.94 11.33 52.74
C LEU A 189 7.63 12.37 51.85
N ARG A 190 8.56 13.16 52.39
CA ARG A 190 9.35 14.13 51.61
C ARG A 190 10.21 13.44 50.56
N PHE A 191 10.89 12.35 50.91
CA PHE A 191 11.68 11.57 49.94
C PHE A 191 10.81 10.88 48.88
N ALA A 192 9.57 10.51 49.22
CA ALA A 192 8.62 10.02 48.25
C ALA A 192 8.22 11.10 47.23
N ARG A 193 7.87 12.29 47.70
CA ARG A 193 7.54 13.44 46.83
C ARG A 193 8.71 13.83 45.93
N LEU A 194 9.92 13.96 46.48
CA LEU A 194 11.11 14.31 45.68
C LEU A 194 11.39 13.27 44.58
N ARG A 195 11.12 11.99 44.86
CA ARG A 195 11.26 10.91 43.87
C ARG A 195 10.22 11.03 42.76
N GLU A 196 8.96 11.28 43.10
CA GLU A 196 7.89 11.49 42.12
C GLU A 196 8.15 12.73 41.26
N GLU A 197 8.62 13.81 41.87
CA GLU A 197 9.00 15.04 41.15
C GLU A 197 10.15 14.78 40.16
N LYS A 198 11.19 14.05 40.58
CA LYS A 198 12.29 13.68 39.66
C LYS A 198 11.85 12.73 38.56
N ARG A 199 10.93 11.79 38.84
CA ARG A 199 10.33 10.91 37.82
C ARG A 199 9.51 11.70 36.82
N HIS A 200 8.68 12.65 37.27
CA HIS A 200 7.89 13.51 36.39
C HIS A 200 8.79 14.38 35.49
N ASN A 201 9.86 14.96 36.05
CA ASN A 201 10.86 15.71 35.27
C ASN A 201 11.59 14.83 34.25
N TYR A 202 11.83 13.55 34.57
CA TYR A 202 12.40 12.60 33.63
C TYR A 202 11.45 12.30 32.46
N VAL A 203 10.18 12.00 32.75
CA VAL A 203 9.15 11.79 31.71
C VAL A 203 9.02 13.01 30.81
N ARG A 204 9.01 14.23 31.39
CA ARG A 204 9.01 15.49 30.63
C ARG A 204 10.21 15.59 29.70
N LYS A 205 11.42 15.35 30.21
CA LYS A 205 12.65 15.41 29.40
C LYS A 205 12.63 14.39 28.26
N VAL A 206 12.11 13.18 28.50
CA VAL A 206 11.96 12.16 27.45
C VAL A 206 10.94 12.62 26.40
N ALA A 207 9.81 13.18 26.81
CA ALA A 207 8.78 13.69 25.89
C ALA A 207 9.31 14.82 25.01
N GLU A 208 10.04 15.79 25.58
CA GLU A 208 10.65 16.89 24.83
C GLU A 208 11.71 16.40 23.83
N LEU A 209 12.56 15.45 24.23
CA LEU A 209 13.56 14.86 23.33
C LEU A 209 12.91 13.99 22.25
N ALA A 210 11.78 13.36 22.52
CA ALA A 210 11.03 12.63 21.50
C ALA A 210 10.51 13.58 20.41
N VAL A 211 10.01 14.76 20.80
CA VAL A 211 9.60 15.81 19.86
C VAL A 211 10.79 16.28 19.01
N GLN A 212 11.93 16.58 19.63
CA GLN A 212 13.11 17.05 18.90
C GLN A 212 13.66 16.05 17.88
N ASN A 213 13.56 14.74 18.17
CA ASN A 213 14.12 13.69 17.31
C ASN A 213 13.14 13.12 16.29
N PHE A 214 11.85 13.00 16.64
CA PHE A 214 10.84 12.37 15.79
C PHE A 214 9.93 13.34 15.06
N ILE A 215 9.96 14.64 15.39
CA ILE A 215 9.23 15.66 14.66
C ILE A 215 10.23 16.51 13.87
N THR A 216 10.01 16.63 12.57
CA THR A 216 10.78 17.51 11.69
C THR A 216 9.79 18.28 10.82
N ASN A 217 9.89 19.61 10.80
CA ASN A 217 8.94 20.50 10.08
C ASN A 217 7.47 20.20 10.42
N ASP A 218 7.13 20.19 11.71
CA ASP A 218 5.78 19.92 12.24
C ASP A 218 5.16 18.55 11.90
N LYS A 219 5.90 17.66 11.23
CA LYS A 219 5.43 16.32 10.88
C LYS A 219 6.30 15.25 11.53
N VAL A 220 5.67 14.14 11.91
CA VAL A 220 6.36 12.97 12.44
C VAL A 220 7.16 12.32 11.31
N ASN A 221 8.45 12.10 11.52
CA ASN A 221 9.38 11.53 10.53
C ASN A 221 9.36 10.00 10.47
N VAL A 222 8.67 9.35 11.41
CA VAL A 222 8.51 7.90 11.52
C VAL A 222 7.06 7.48 11.24
N ALA A 223 6.88 6.30 10.64
CA ALA A 223 5.58 5.73 10.33
C ALA A 223 4.80 5.35 11.61
N GLY A 224 5.52 4.92 12.64
CA GLY A 224 4.99 4.68 13.97
C GLY A 224 6.08 4.56 15.02
N ILE A 225 5.66 4.57 16.28
CA ILE A 225 6.52 4.60 17.45
C ILE A 225 6.22 3.41 18.35
N ILE A 226 7.27 2.79 18.86
CA ILE A 226 7.21 1.75 19.88
C ILE A 226 7.78 2.31 21.16
N LEU A 227 6.99 2.24 22.23
CA LEU A 227 7.43 2.58 23.58
C LEU A 227 7.87 1.31 24.28
N ALA A 228 9.13 1.21 24.65
CA ALA A 228 9.69 0.04 25.34
C ALA A 228 10.25 0.44 26.71
N GLY A 229 10.15 -0.45 27.69
CA GLY A 229 10.78 -0.24 29.00
C GLY A 229 10.48 -1.38 29.98
N SER A 230 11.25 -1.44 31.06
CA SER A 230 11.17 -2.48 32.10
C SER A 230 10.13 -2.21 33.18
N ALA A 231 9.60 -0.99 33.24
CA ALA A 231 8.66 -0.54 34.27
C ALA A 231 7.51 0.28 33.65
N ASP A 232 6.58 0.71 34.50
CA ASP A 232 5.42 1.52 34.12
C ASP A 232 5.74 2.91 33.56
N PHE A 233 7.02 3.32 33.53
CA PHE A 233 7.44 4.63 32.99
C PHE A 233 6.95 4.91 31.57
N LYS A 234 6.87 3.88 30.73
CA LYS A 234 6.34 3.99 29.36
C LYS A 234 4.82 4.17 29.33
N ASN A 235 4.10 3.59 30.30
CA ASN A 235 2.66 3.76 30.45
C ASN A 235 2.38 5.18 30.95
N ASP A 236 3.17 5.66 31.91
CA ASP A 236 3.13 7.05 32.39
C ASP A 236 3.39 8.03 31.25
N LEU A 237 4.39 7.77 30.39
CA LEU A 237 4.64 8.61 29.21
C LEU A 237 3.45 8.61 28.25
N ASN A 238 2.89 7.44 27.93
CA ASN A 238 1.78 7.31 26.97
C ASN A 238 0.47 7.92 27.47
N GLN A 239 0.24 7.93 28.78
CA GLN A 239 -0.95 8.53 29.40
C GLN A 239 -0.77 10.02 29.74
N SER A 240 0.47 10.51 29.76
CA SER A 240 0.74 11.89 30.14
C SER A 240 0.38 12.90 29.05
N ASP A 241 -0.22 14.02 29.45
CA ASP A 241 -0.46 15.19 28.59
C ASP A 241 0.84 15.88 28.12
N LEU A 242 1.99 15.48 28.68
CA LEU A 242 3.30 15.99 28.33
C LEU A 242 3.80 15.44 26.99
N PHE A 243 3.29 14.27 26.59
CA PHE A 243 3.66 13.66 25.33
C PHE A 243 2.87 14.30 24.20
N ASP A 244 3.55 14.64 23.10
CA ASP A 244 2.91 15.32 21.99
C ASP A 244 1.82 14.43 21.36
N ASN A 245 0.61 14.97 21.24
CA ASN A 245 -0.55 14.26 20.68
C ASN A 245 -0.28 13.66 19.28
N ARG A 246 0.56 14.32 18.47
CA ARG A 246 0.94 13.82 17.14
C ARG A 246 1.74 12.52 17.26
N LEU A 247 2.68 12.44 18.21
CA LEU A 247 3.45 11.23 18.48
C LEU A 247 2.60 10.16 19.16
N GLN A 248 1.73 10.55 20.08
CA GLN A 248 0.82 9.64 20.79
C GLN A 248 -0.11 8.90 19.81
N SER A 249 -0.66 9.60 18.82
CA SER A 249 -1.49 8.99 17.76
C SER A 249 -0.74 7.98 16.88
N LYS A 250 0.60 8.01 16.91
CA LYS A 250 1.50 7.14 16.15
C LYS A 250 2.13 6.03 16.99
N VAL A 251 1.76 5.90 18.26
CA VAL A 251 2.19 4.77 19.10
C VAL A 251 1.48 3.50 18.63
N ILE A 252 2.26 2.52 18.16
CA ILE A 252 1.72 1.24 17.67
C ILE A 252 1.55 0.26 18.82
N LYS A 253 2.59 0.13 19.64
CA LYS A 253 2.66 -0.87 20.71
C LYS A 253 3.55 -0.39 21.84
N VAL A 254 3.14 -0.76 23.06
CA VAL A 254 3.95 -0.61 24.26
C VAL A 254 4.52 -1.99 24.61
N VAL A 255 5.84 -2.09 24.77
CA VAL A 255 6.58 -3.35 24.94
C VAL A 255 7.29 -3.39 26.30
N ASP A 256 7.14 -4.48 27.03
CA ASP A 256 7.92 -4.82 28.22
C ASP A 256 9.27 -5.42 27.81
N VAL A 257 10.37 -4.79 28.21
CA VAL A 257 11.73 -5.29 28.00
C VAL A 257 12.45 -5.47 29.33
N SER A 258 13.28 -6.50 29.45
CA SER A 258 13.96 -6.83 30.70
C SER A 258 15.17 -5.93 30.95
N TYR A 259 15.76 -5.37 29.90
CA TYR A 259 16.96 -4.56 29.94
C TYR A 259 16.71 -3.18 29.32
N GLY A 260 17.43 -2.16 29.82
CA GLY A 260 17.45 -0.82 29.24
C GLY A 260 18.55 -0.64 28.18
N GLY A 261 18.60 0.54 27.58
CA GLY A 261 19.64 0.94 26.63
C GLY A 261 19.64 0.14 25.33
N GLU A 262 20.82 -0.10 24.76
CA GLU A 262 21.00 -0.74 23.45
C GLU A 262 20.61 -2.23 23.45
N ASN A 263 20.79 -2.94 24.57
CA ASN A 263 20.35 -4.33 24.70
C ASN A 263 18.81 -4.42 24.75
N GLY A 264 18.19 -3.49 25.48
CA GLY A 264 16.73 -3.32 25.48
C GLY A 264 16.17 -2.96 24.11
N PHE A 265 16.92 -2.19 23.31
CA PHE A 265 16.54 -1.86 21.94
C PHE A 265 16.41 -3.13 21.07
N ASN A 266 17.39 -4.03 21.13
CA ASN A 266 17.35 -5.27 20.34
C ASN A 266 16.19 -6.17 20.75
N GLN A 267 15.97 -6.31 22.06
CA GLN A 267 14.84 -7.07 22.58
C GLN A 267 13.49 -6.46 22.16
N ALA A 268 13.37 -5.12 22.18
CA ALA A 268 12.18 -4.43 21.73
C ALA A 268 11.91 -4.66 20.24
N ILE A 269 12.95 -4.68 19.40
CA ILE A 269 12.83 -4.96 17.96
C ILE A 269 12.26 -6.37 17.74
N GLU A 270 12.80 -7.38 18.43
CA GLU A 270 12.35 -8.76 18.30
C GLU A 270 10.88 -8.94 18.72
N LEU A 271 10.49 -8.36 19.87
CA LEU A 271 9.11 -8.42 20.38
C LEU A 271 8.10 -7.60 19.56
N ALA A 272 8.59 -6.60 18.81
CA ALA A 272 7.75 -5.77 17.97
C ALA A 272 7.68 -6.23 16.50
N ALA A 273 8.55 -7.15 16.07
CA ALA A 273 8.67 -7.60 14.68
C ALA A 273 7.33 -8.02 14.07
N GLU A 274 6.54 -8.82 14.78
CA GLU A 274 5.21 -9.27 14.34
C GLU A 274 4.25 -8.09 14.12
N THR A 275 4.25 -7.13 15.05
CA THR A 275 3.34 -5.98 14.99
C THR A 275 3.77 -5.00 13.89
N LEU A 276 5.07 -4.84 13.67
CA LEU A 276 5.63 -4.00 12.61
C LEU A 276 5.36 -4.55 11.21
N GLY A 277 5.47 -5.88 11.02
CA GLY A 277 5.10 -6.53 9.75
C GLY A 277 3.64 -6.32 9.38
N ASN A 278 2.76 -6.19 10.39
CA ASN A 278 1.33 -6.01 10.18
C ASN A 278 0.90 -4.57 9.87
N VAL A 279 1.77 -3.56 9.99
CA VAL A 279 1.39 -2.14 9.82
C VAL A 279 0.87 -1.85 8.42
N LYS A 280 1.48 -2.43 7.38
CA LYS A 280 1.01 -2.28 6.00
C LYS A 280 -0.40 -2.84 5.81
N PHE A 281 -0.65 -4.04 6.32
CA PHE A 281 -1.97 -4.67 6.29
C PHE A 281 -3.03 -3.85 7.04
N ILE A 282 -2.66 -3.21 8.16
CA ILE A 282 -3.56 -2.34 8.91
C ILE A 282 -3.90 -1.08 8.11
N GLN A 283 -2.93 -0.47 7.41
CA GLN A 283 -3.17 0.68 6.55
C GLN A 283 -4.06 0.32 5.35
N GLU A 284 -3.77 -0.79 4.66
CA GLU A 284 -4.59 -1.33 3.57
C GLU A 284 -6.03 -1.60 4.04
N LYS A 285 -6.20 -2.31 5.17
CA LYS A 285 -7.51 -2.59 5.75
C LYS A 285 -8.27 -1.32 6.12
N LYS A 286 -7.57 -0.29 6.62
CA LYS A 286 -8.19 1.01 6.93
C LYS A 286 -8.63 1.75 5.67
N LEU A 287 -7.85 1.69 4.59
CA LEU A 287 -8.18 2.29 3.31
C LEU A 287 -9.42 1.63 2.70
N ILE A 288 -9.43 0.30 2.61
CA ILE A 288 -10.57 -0.47 2.11
C ILE A 288 -11.78 -0.32 3.04
N GLY A 289 -11.56 -0.24 4.35
CA GLY A 289 -12.62 0.01 5.33
C GLY A 289 -13.33 1.33 5.10
N LYS A 290 -12.60 2.41 4.78
CA LYS A 290 -13.22 3.69 4.37
C LYS A 290 -14.02 3.58 3.08
N TYR A 291 -13.49 2.83 2.11
CA TYR A 291 -14.19 2.57 0.85
C TYR A 291 -15.54 1.85 1.09
N PHE A 292 -15.56 0.81 1.93
CA PHE A 292 -16.79 0.11 2.29
C PHE A 292 -17.73 0.94 3.16
N GLU A 293 -17.20 1.79 4.03
CA GLU A 293 -18.01 2.72 4.82
C GLU A 293 -18.79 3.67 3.91
N GLU A 294 -18.16 4.25 2.89
CA GLU A 294 -18.82 5.11 1.90
C GLU A 294 -19.90 4.37 1.10
N ILE A 295 -19.69 3.10 0.77
CA ILE A 295 -20.72 2.25 0.14
C ILE A 295 -21.88 2.05 1.12
N SER A 296 -21.61 1.69 2.38
CA SER A 296 -22.66 1.44 3.37
C SER A 296 -23.48 2.66 3.75
N GLN A 297 -22.93 3.86 3.56
CA GLN A 297 -23.60 5.14 3.82
C GLN A 297 -24.43 5.63 2.61
N ASP A 298 -24.41 4.90 1.48
CA ASP A 298 -25.08 5.26 0.22
C ASP A 298 -24.76 6.70 -0.25
N SER A 299 -23.52 7.16 0.02
CA SER A 299 -23.13 8.55 -0.26
C SER A 299 -22.99 8.84 -1.77
N GLY A 300 -22.91 7.79 -2.60
CA GLY A 300 -22.68 7.89 -4.04
C GLY A 300 -21.29 8.44 -4.40
N ARG A 301 -20.35 8.46 -3.46
CA ARG A 301 -18.97 8.94 -3.66
C ARG A 301 -17.99 7.80 -3.95
N VAL A 302 -18.46 6.71 -4.53
CA VAL A 302 -17.65 5.53 -4.81
C VAL A 302 -17.94 5.07 -6.23
N CYS A 303 -16.89 4.66 -6.95
CA CYS A 303 -17.01 3.97 -8.22
C CYS A 303 -16.32 2.61 -8.14
N TYR A 304 -16.84 1.64 -8.87
CA TYR A 304 -16.30 0.30 -9.00
C TYR A 304 -16.38 -0.14 -10.47
N GLY A 305 -15.49 -1.05 -10.88
CA GLY A 305 -15.41 -1.48 -12.28
C GLY A 305 -14.56 -0.54 -13.13
N VAL A 306 -14.07 -1.08 -14.25
CA VAL A 306 -13.06 -0.40 -15.08
C VAL A 306 -13.65 0.81 -15.79
N GLU A 307 -14.84 0.65 -16.38
CA GLU A 307 -15.51 1.67 -17.18
C GLU A 307 -15.89 2.89 -16.33
N ASP A 308 -16.62 2.69 -15.24
CA ASP A 308 -17.02 3.76 -14.32
C ASP A 308 -15.82 4.46 -13.69
N THR A 309 -14.76 3.70 -13.37
CA THR A 309 -13.53 4.27 -12.81
C THR A 309 -12.78 5.11 -13.84
N LEU A 310 -12.74 4.71 -15.11
CA LEU A 310 -12.17 5.52 -16.19
C LEU A 310 -12.97 6.80 -16.40
N LYS A 311 -14.29 6.71 -16.50
CA LYS A 311 -15.18 7.88 -16.63
C LYS A 311 -15.00 8.84 -15.46
N ALA A 312 -14.94 8.31 -14.23
CA ALA A 312 -14.66 9.13 -13.04
C ALA A 312 -13.27 9.79 -13.05
N LEU A 313 -12.28 9.11 -13.63
CA LEU A 313 -10.92 9.61 -13.77
C LEU A 313 -10.84 10.73 -14.82
N GLU A 314 -11.49 10.56 -15.98
CA GLU A 314 -11.58 11.56 -17.04
C GLU A 314 -12.31 12.84 -16.60
N LEU A 315 -13.37 12.67 -15.79
CA LEU A 315 -14.08 13.80 -15.16
C LEU A 315 -13.27 14.48 -14.04
N GLY A 316 -12.12 13.94 -13.64
CA GLY A 316 -11.31 14.44 -12.53
C GLY A 316 -12.02 14.35 -11.17
N ALA A 317 -13.02 13.47 -11.05
CA ALA A 317 -13.83 13.30 -9.84
C ALA A 317 -13.17 12.39 -8.81
N ALA A 318 -12.25 11.52 -9.24
CA ALA A 318 -11.56 10.57 -8.37
C ALA A 318 -10.58 11.26 -7.39
N GLU A 319 -10.77 11.05 -6.09
CA GLU A 319 -9.81 11.46 -5.06
C GLU A 319 -8.71 10.42 -4.89
N THR A 320 -9.11 9.19 -4.59
CA THR A 320 -8.20 8.06 -4.34
C THR A 320 -8.61 6.86 -5.17
N LEU A 321 -7.76 6.47 -6.10
CA LEU A 321 -7.88 5.30 -6.94
C LEU A 321 -7.25 4.10 -6.22
N ILE A 322 -8.04 3.06 -5.99
CA ILE A 322 -7.65 1.83 -5.29
C ILE A 322 -7.56 0.71 -6.32
N VAL A 323 -6.36 0.15 -6.50
CA VAL A 323 -6.08 -0.85 -7.54
C VAL A 323 -5.42 -2.08 -6.93
N TYR A 324 -5.87 -3.26 -7.33
CA TYR A 324 -5.24 -4.52 -6.93
C TYR A 324 -3.88 -4.73 -7.62
N GLU A 325 -2.84 -5.07 -6.87
CA GLU A 325 -1.46 -5.23 -7.39
C GLU A 325 -1.33 -6.22 -8.56
N ASN A 326 -2.16 -7.27 -8.59
CA ASN A 326 -2.15 -8.29 -9.64
C ASN A 326 -3.40 -8.21 -10.54
N LEU A 327 -3.83 -6.99 -10.87
CA LEU A 327 -4.91 -6.79 -11.84
C LEU A 327 -4.46 -7.27 -13.24
N ASP A 328 -5.14 -8.29 -13.76
CA ASP A 328 -4.87 -8.90 -15.06
C ASP A 328 -5.77 -8.28 -16.16
N ILE A 329 -5.65 -6.96 -16.34
CA ILE A 329 -6.37 -6.21 -17.38
C ILE A 329 -5.37 -5.58 -18.32
N THR A 330 -5.57 -5.81 -19.62
CA THR A 330 -4.77 -5.24 -20.69
C THR A 330 -5.54 -4.12 -21.37
N ARG A 331 -4.82 -3.04 -21.69
CA ARG A 331 -5.33 -1.90 -22.45
C ARG A 331 -4.82 -2.05 -23.88
N TRP A 332 -5.76 -2.14 -24.82
CA TRP A 332 -5.52 -2.23 -26.25
C TRP A 332 -5.93 -0.91 -26.88
N VAL A 333 -5.02 -0.33 -27.66
CA VAL A 333 -5.35 0.78 -28.55
C VAL A 333 -5.49 0.20 -29.94
N LEU A 334 -6.72 0.09 -30.41
CA LEU A 334 -7.03 -0.45 -31.73
C LEU A 334 -7.36 0.69 -32.70
N LYS A 335 -6.98 0.51 -33.96
CA LYS A 335 -7.38 1.40 -35.04
C LYS A 335 -8.45 0.74 -35.90
N ALA A 336 -9.60 1.38 -36.00
CA ALA A 336 -10.63 0.98 -36.96
C ALA A 336 -10.22 1.36 -38.39
N CYS A 337 -10.81 0.70 -39.38
CA CYS A 337 -10.52 0.99 -40.79
C CYS A 337 -10.95 2.40 -41.21
N SER A 338 -11.89 3.01 -40.45
CA SER A 338 -12.35 4.40 -40.56
C SER A 338 -11.36 5.43 -39.99
N GLY A 339 -10.30 4.99 -39.29
CA GLY A 339 -9.27 5.85 -38.71
C GLY A 339 -9.54 6.30 -37.27
N THR A 340 -10.67 5.93 -36.68
CA THR A 340 -10.97 6.15 -35.25
C THR A 340 -10.15 5.22 -34.36
N GLU A 341 -9.64 5.76 -33.26
CA GLU A 341 -8.94 4.99 -32.22
C GLU A 341 -9.95 4.49 -31.20
N VAL A 342 -10.02 3.16 -31.00
CA VAL A 342 -10.89 2.52 -30.03
C VAL A 342 -10.01 1.94 -28.92
N ILE A 343 -10.25 2.38 -27.69
CA ILE A 343 -9.53 1.88 -26.51
C ILE A 343 -10.35 0.76 -25.89
N LEU A 344 -9.79 -0.45 -25.87
CA LEU A 344 -10.44 -1.62 -25.27
C LEU A 344 -9.67 -2.07 -24.02
N HIS A 345 -10.42 -2.33 -22.96
CA HIS A 345 -9.90 -2.92 -21.74
C HIS A 345 -10.40 -4.35 -21.65
N THR A 346 -9.53 -5.35 -21.75
CA THR A 346 -9.92 -6.76 -21.75
C THR A 346 -9.24 -7.53 -20.62
N SER A 347 -9.97 -8.50 -20.06
CA SER A 347 -9.41 -9.53 -19.19
C SER A 347 -8.81 -10.67 -20.02
N LYS A 348 -7.86 -11.43 -19.47
CA LYS A 348 -7.30 -12.65 -20.10
C LYS A 348 -8.35 -13.64 -20.63
N LEU A 349 -9.53 -13.69 -20.01
CA LEU A 349 -10.63 -14.55 -20.48
C LEU A 349 -11.30 -14.00 -21.74
N GLN A 350 -11.39 -12.67 -21.85
CA GLN A 350 -11.97 -11.95 -22.99
C GLN A 350 -10.97 -11.83 -24.15
N GLU A 351 -9.66 -11.81 -23.89
CA GLU A 351 -8.61 -11.88 -24.92
C GLU A 351 -8.77 -13.10 -25.84
N SER A 352 -9.33 -14.20 -25.33
CA SER A 352 -9.63 -15.41 -26.10
C SER A 352 -10.74 -15.22 -27.14
N ASN A 353 -11.64 -14.25 -26.93
CA ASN A 353 -12.78 -13.99 -27.81
C ASN A 353 -12.38 -13.03 -28.93
N ARG A 354 -12.10 -13.60 -30.10
CA ARG A 354 -11.77 -12.86 -31.33
C ARG A 354 -12.85 -11.88 -31.78
N GLU A 355 -14.10 -12.08 -31.38
CA GLU A 355 -15.22 -11.21 -31.72
C GLU A 355 -15.07 -9.78 -31.16
N ILE A 356 -14.31 -9.60 -30.08
CA ILE A 356 -14.09 -8.28 -29.45
C ILE A 356 -13.11 -7.41 -30.26
N PHE A 357 -12.27 -8.06 -31.09
CA PHE A 357 -11.28 -7.39 -31.94
C PHE A 357 -11.80 -7.14 -33.37
N MET A 358 -13.04 -7.56 -33.66
CA MET A 358 -13.69 -7.30 -34.93
C MET A 358 -14.50 -6.01 -34.84
N ASP A 359 -14.35 -5.16 -35.84
CA ASP A 359 -15.14 -3.95 -35.97
C ASP A 359 -16.60 -4.33 -36.31
N LYS A 360 -17.55 -3.85 -35.49
CA LYS A 360 -18.98 -4.17 -35.62
C LYS A 360 -19.60 -3.61 -36.91
N GLU A 361 -19.00 -2.57 -37.49
CA GLU A 361 -19.52 -1.92 -38.70
C GLU A 361 -18.93 -2.50 -39.98
N THR A 362 -17.65 -2.87 -39.97
CA THR A 362 -16.92 -3.30 -41.18
C THR A 362 -16.63 -4.81 -41.24
N GLY A 363 -16.76 -5.52 -40.11
CA GLY A 363 -16.46 -6.95 -40.01
C GLY A 363 -14.98 -7.30 -40.24
N GLN A 364 -14.10 -6.30 -40.25
CA GLN A 364 -12.65 -6.48 -40.38
C GLN A 364 -11.97 -6.49 -39.01
N GLU A 365 -10.85 -7.19 -38.90
CA GLU A 365 -10.02 -7.18 -37.69
C GLU A 365 -9.37 -5.79 -37.53
N MET A 366 -9.56 -5.17 -36.36
CA MET A 366 -8.94 -3.88 -36.07
C MET A 366 -7.43 -4.03 -35.87
N GLU A 367 -6.65 -3.06 -36.35
CA GLU A 367 -5.20 -3.09 -36.21
C GLU A 367 -4.79 -2.73 -34.78
N ILE A 368 -3.95 -3.56 -34.16
CA ILE A 368 -3.42 -3.33 -32.82
C ILE A 368 -2.26 -2.33 -32.92
N ILE A 369 -2.45 -1.11 -32.43
CA ILE A 369 -1.39 -0.08 -32.37
C ILE A 369 -0.50 -0.30 -31.15
N ASP A 370 -1.12 -0.44 -29.98
CA ASP A 370 -0.40 -0.60 -28.73
C ASP A 370 -1.12 -1.59 -27.80
N GLN A 371 -0.30 -2.36 -27.09
CA GLN A 371 -0.74 -3.31 -26.09
C GLN A 371 0.05 -3.04 -24.81
N SER A 372 -0.61 -2.42 -23.84
CA SER A 372 0.00 -2.08 -22.56
C SER A 372 -0.80 -2.66 -21.40
N SER A 373 -0.14 -2.92 -20.27
CA SER A 373 -0.82 -3.34 -19.04
C SER A 373 -1.61 -2.15 -18.51
N PHE A 374 -2.91 -2.31 -18.24
CA PHE A 374 -3.75 -1.20 -17.77
C PHE A 374 -3.21 -0.57 -16.49
N LEU A 375 -2.68 -1.40 -15.59
CA LEU A 375 -2.06 -0.97 -14.35
C LEU A 375 -0.76 -0.17 -14.55
N GLU A 376 0.01 -0.42 -15.62
CA GLU A 376 1.20 0.37 -15.97
C GLU A 376 0.79 1.74 -16.51
N TRP A 377 -0.24 1.77 -17.36
CA TRP A 377 -0.81 3.01 -17.87
C TRP A 377 -1.33 3.91 -16.73
N LEU A 378 -2.08 3.33 -15.78
CA LEU A 378 -2.55 4.06 -14.58
C LEU A 378 -1.39 4.62 -13.77
N ALA A 379 -0.32 3.85 -13.55
CA ALA A 379 0.85 4.29 -12.79
C ALA A 379 1.68 5.40 -13.49
N GLU A 380 1.43 5.67 -14.77
CA GLU A 380 2.06 6.77 -15.52
C GLU A 380 1.15 8.00 -15.60
N HIS A 381 -0.15 7.82 -15.83
CA HIS A 381 -1.07 8.91 -16.14
C HIS A 381 -1.91 9.40 -14.96
N TYR A 382 -1.93 8.70 -13.81
CA TYR A 382 -2.76 9.12 -12.65
C TYR A 382 -2.52 10.57 -12.18
N LYS A 383 -1.30 11.10 -12.39
CA LYS A 383 -0.93 12.48 -12.05
C LYS A 383 -1.65 13.52 -12.90
N GLU A 384 -1.92 13.20 -14.16
CA GLU A 384 -2.60 14.10 -15.10
C GLU A 384 -4.05 14.33 -14.67
N PHE A 385 -4.68 13.30 -14.09
CA PHE A 385 -6.05 13.34 -13.59
C PHE A 385 -6.18 13.89 -12.17
N GLY A 386 -5.06 14.12 -11.47
CA GLY A 386 -5.04 14.65 -10.11
C GLY A 386 -5.61 13.69 -9.05
N ALA A 387 -5.64 12.38 -9.33
CA ALA A 387 -6.05 11.34 -8.38
C ALA A 387 -4.84 10.80 -7.58
N ALA A 388 -5.06 10.26 -6.39
CA ALA A 388 -4.05 9.52 -5.63
C ALA A 388 -4.17 8.02 -5.93
N LEU A 389 -3.11 7.37 -6.43
CA LEU A 389 -3.11 5.94 -6.72
C LEU A 389 -2.57 5.14 -5.52
N GLU A 390 -3.35 4.19 -5.03
CA GLU A 390 -2.99 3.27 -3.94
C GLU A 390 -3.13 1.82 -4.40
N PHE A 391 -2.08 1.03 -4.19
CA PHE A 391 -2.08 -0.40 -4.48
C PHE A 391 -2.48 -1.21 -3.25
N VAL A 392 -3.34 -2.21 -3.46
CA VAL A 392 -3.82 -3.11 -2.41
C VAL A 392 -3.58 -4.57 -2.75
N SER A 393 -3.44 -5.40 -1.70
CA SER A 393 -3.25 -6.84 -1.79
C SER A 393 -4.50 -7.64 -1.37
N ASP A 394 -4.59 -8.88 -1.81
CA ASP A 394 -5.69 -9.82 -1.52
C ASP A 394 -5.45 -10.65 -0.24
N ARG A 395 -4.42 -10.31 0.54
CA ARG A 395 -4.05 -11.04 1.76
C ARG A 395 -5.01 -10.80 2.92
N SER A 396 -5.70 -9.66 2.93
CA SER A 396 -6.72 -9.32 3.94
C SER A 396 -8.09 -9.86 3.54
N SER A 397 -8.96 -10.12 4.53
CA SER A 397 -10.36 -10.50 4.29
C SER A 397 -11.10 -9.45 3.45
N GLU A 398 -10.87 -8.17 3.76
CA GLU A 398 -11.44 -7.01 3.09
C GLU A 398 -10.88 -6.86 1.67
N GLY A 399 -9.57 -7.06 1.48
CA GLY A 399 -8.94 -7.08 0.16
C GLY A 399 -9.46 -8.18 -0.74
N ASN A 400 -9.69 -9.38 -0.20
CA ASN A 400 -10.28 -10.48 -0.94
C ASN A 400 -11.73 -10.17 -1.37
N GLN A 401 -12.51 -9.51 -0.51
CA GLN A 401 -13.84 -9.01 -0.87
C GLN A 401 -13.79 -7.93 -1.95
N PHE A 402 -12.82 -7.02 -1.88
CA PHE A 402 -12.62 -5.98 -2.89
C PHE A 402 -12.30 -6.59 -4.27
N VAL A 403 -11.39 -7.56 -4.33
CA VAL A 403 -11.00 -8.22 -5.58
C VAL A 403 -12.15 -9.07 -6.16
N LYS A 404 -12.81 -9.90 -5.34
CA LYS A 404 -13.87 -10.80 -5.81
C LYS A 404 -15.21 -10.12 -6.05
N GLY A 405 -15.54 -9.10 -5.25
CA GLY A 405 -16.83 -8.41 -5.30
C GLY A 405 -16.85 -7.24 -6.29
N PHE A 406 -15.76 -6.48 -6.38
CA PHE A 406 -15.71 -5.23 -7.14
C PHE A 406 -14.71 -5.25 -8.31
N GLY A 407 -14.19 -6.43 -8.68
CA GLY A 407 -13.30 -6.59 -9.84
C GLY A 407 -11.87 -6.08 -9.63
N GLY A 408 -11.49 -5.76 -8.39
CA GLY A 408 -10.11 -5.36 -8.05
C GLY A 408 -9.72 -3.95 -8.49
N ILE A 409 -10.69 -3.13 -8.93
CA ILE A 409 -10.52 -1.71 -9.20
C ILE A 409 -11.71 -0.92 -8.66
N GLY A 410 -11.41 0.22 -8.04
CA GLY A 410 -12.42 1.19 -7.62
C GLY A 410 -11.78 2.50 -7.22
N ALA A 411 -12.58 3.54 -7.05
CA ALA A 411 -12.10 4.81 -6.55
C ALA A 411 -13.07 5.43 -5.54
N VAL A 412 -12.50 6.21 -4.62
CA VAL A 412 -13.24 7.13 -3.77
C VAL A 412 -13.30 8.48 -4.48
N LEU A 413 -14.49 8.98 -4.72
CA LEU A 413 -14.77 10.21 -5.44
C LEU A 413 -14.83 11.40 -4.47
N ARG A 414 -14.44 12.58 -4.95
CA ARG A 414 -14.52 13.85 -4.20
C ARG A 414 -15.97 14.31 -4.02
N TYR A 415 -16.80 14.06 -5.03
CA TYR A 415 -18.20 14.44 -5.09
C TYR A 415 -19.01 13.32 -5.74
N LYS A 416 -20.33 13.32 -5.51
CA LYS A 416 -21.23 12.32 -6.08
C LYS A 416 -21.31 12.50 -7.60
N VAL A 417 -21.13 11.41 -8.33
CA VAL A 417 -21.30 11.32 -9.78
C VAL A 417 -22.39 10.30 -10.07
N ASN A 418 -23.33 10.64 -10.95
CA ASN A 418 -24.36 9.70 -11.40
C ASN A 418 -23.84 9.01 -12.67
N PHE A 419 -23.39 7.76 -12.54
CA PHE A 419 -22.85 6.99 -13.66
C PHE A 419 -23.93 6.57 -14.67
N GLU A 420 -25.17 6.38 -14.22
CA GLU A 420 -26.31 6.04 -15.09
C GLU A 420 -26.56 7.10 -16.17
N GLN A 421 -26.51 8.39 -15.82
CA GLN A 421 -26.72 9.47 -16.78
C GLN A 421 -25.61 9.53 -17.84
N LEU A 422 -24.39 9.08 -17.53
CA LEU A 422 -23.25 9.08 -18.46
C LEU A 422 -23.22 7.84 -19.36
N ALA A 423 -23.96 6.79 -19.03
CA ALA A 423 -24.14 5.64 -19.93
C ALA A 423 -25.16 5.98 -21.03
N ASP A 424 -26.20 6.75 -20.71
CA ASP A 424 -27.26 7.11 -21.64
C ASP A 424 -26.80 8.13 -22.71
N TYR A 425 -25.91 9.08 -22.38
CA TYR A 425 -25.37 10.04 -23.36
C TYR A 425 -24.49 9.40 -24.45
N GLU A 426 -23.84 8.26 -24.20
CA GLU A 426 -23.13 7.51 -25.26
C GLU A 426 -24.09 6.79 -26.21
N SER A 427 -25.36 6.61 -25.82
CA SER A 427 -26.39 5.99 -26.66
C SER A 427 -27.29 6.99 -27.39
N GLU A 428 -27.30 8.26 -27.00
CA GLU A 428 -28.18 9.31 -27.56
C GLU A 428 -27.54 10.16 -28.69
N ASP A 429 -26.32 9.85 -29.12
CA ASP A 429 -25.72 10.45 -30.34
C ASP A 429 -26.26 9.81 -31.66
N GLU A 430 -27.34 9.02 -31.59
CA GLU A 430 -28.18 8.67 -32.75
C GLU A 430 -29.14 9.84 -33.08
N PHE A 431 -28.62 10.77 -33.89
CA PHE A 431 -29.32 11.61 -34.87
C PHE A 431 -30.86 11.63 -34.76
N TYR A 432 -31.42 12.62 -34.05
CA TYR A 432 -32.84 12.97 -34.25
C TYR A 432 -32.99 13.64 -35.61
N ASP A 433 -33.35 12.85 -36.64
CA ASP A 433 -33.89 13.36 -37.90
C ASP A 433 -35.22 14.10 -37.60
N GLU A 434 -35.25 15.38 -37.98
CA GLU A 434 -36.27 16.37 -37.61
C GLU A 434 -37.56 16.27 -38.47
N ASP A 435 -38.02 15.08 -38.84
CA ASP A 435 -39.19 14.90 -39.70
C ASP A 435 -40.06 13.71 -39.28
N ASP A 436 -40.83 13.88 -38.21
CA ASP A 436 -42.17 13.26 -38.10
C ASP A 436 -42.98 13.89 -36.95
N ARG A 437 -43.78 14.91 -37.28
CA ARG A 437 -44.88 15.38 -36.43
C ARG A 437 -46.13 14.54 -36.70
N PRO A 438 -46.79 13.97 -35.68
CA PRO A 438 -48.18 13.59 -35.80
C PRO A 438 -49.10 14.77 -35.48
N GLU A 439 -50.08 14.98 -36.36
CA GLU A 439 -51.11 16.01 -36.33
C GLU A 439 -52.09 15.89 -35.15
N ILE A 440 -52.56 17.03 -34.65
CA ILE A 440 -53.72 17.20 -33.75
C ILE A 440 -54.91 17.61 -34.63
N PRO A 441 -56.13 17.03 -34.50
CA PRO A 441 -57.23 17.72 -33.77
C PRO A 441 -58.31 16.77 -33.19
N SER A 442 -59.19 17.16 -32.26
CA SER A 442 -60.01 18.37 -32.20
C SER A 442 -60.59 18.65 -30.81
N ALA A 443 -61.05 19.87 -30.63
CA ALA A 443 -61.23 20.60 -29.38
C ALA A 443 -62.62 20.46 -28.72
N ASP A 444 -62.66 20.68 -27.40
CA ASP A 444 -63.75 21.40 -26.72
C ASP A 444 -63.23 22.13 -25.46
N VAL A 445 -62.75 23.35 -25.68
CA VAL A 445 -63.24 24.63 -25.10
C VAL A 445 -63.58 24.70 -23.59
N LEU A 446 -62.79 25.58 -22.92
CA LEU A 446 -63.10 26.55 -21.84
C LEU A 446 -62.82 26.26 -20.35
N THR A 447 -61.72 26.89 -19.91
CA THR A 447 -61.54 27.77 -18.73
C THR A 447 -61.57 27.21 -17.29
N ALA A 448 -60.73 27.85 -16.48
CA ALA A 448 -60.23 27.40 -15.20
C ALA A 448 -61.09 27.74 -13.96
N ARG A 449 -61.01 26.82 -12.97
CA ARG A 449 -61.06 27.00 -11.50
C ARG A 449 -62.40 27.37 -10.83
N PRO A 450 -62.53 27.23 -9.48
CA PRO A 450 -62.08 26.17 -8.54
C PRO A 450 -63.19 25.81 -7.51
N LEU A 451 -62.91 24.93 -6.52
CA LEU A 451 -63.41 24.91 -5.10
C LEU A 451 -63.48 23.44 -4.59
N ASN A 452 -62.71 23.05 -3.57
CA ASN A 452 -62.95 23.17 -2.11
C ASN A 452 -64.17 22.42 -1.55
N SER A 453 -63.82 21.45 -0.68
CA SER A 453 -64.50 21.03 0.56
C SER A 453 -66.03 20.90 0.57
N ALA A 454 -66.54 19.69 0.81
CA ALA A 454 -67.14 19.31 2.09
C ALA A 454 -67.94 18.00 1.99
N ASN A 455 -67.74 17.16 3.01
CA ASN A 455 -68.73 16.37 3.74
C ASN A 455 -69.51 15.21 3.07
N ASN A 456 -69.33 14.08 3.76
CA ASN A 456 -70.35 13.17 4.31
C ASN A 456 -70.90 12.01 3.46
N ASP A 457 -70.63 10.82 4.03
CA ASP A 457 -71.55 9.73 4.36
C ASP A 457 -72.20 8.95 3.19
N GLU A 458 -72.23 7.62 3.13
CA GLU A 458 -71.76 6.52 4.01
C GLU A 458 -72.02 5.17 3.27
N ILE A 459 -71.40 4.07 3.75
CA ILE A 459 -71.83 2.64 3.64
C ILE A 459 -71.54 1.92 2.28
N GLN A 460 -70.89 0.74 2.16
CA GLN A 460 -70.63 -0.40 3.07
C GLN A 460 -69.52 -1.35 2.53
N GLY A 461 -68.69 -1.93 3.42
CA GLY A 461 -68.40 -3.38 3.50
C GLY A 461 -67.19 -4.00 2.74
N GLY A 462 -66.27 -4.65 3.48
CA GLY A 462 -65.53 -5.82 2.96
C GLY A 462 -64.10 -6.12 3.47
N TYR A 463 -64.01 -6.91 4.55
CA TYR A 463 -63.00 -7.96 4.88
C TYR A 463 -61.48 -7.68 5.03
N GLN A 464 -61.08 -7.61 6.32
CA GLN A 464 -60.02 -8.38 7.03
C GLN A 464 -58.67 -8.73 6.36
N THR A 465 -57.61 -8.10 6.88
CA THR A 465 -56.22 -8.60 6.91
C THR A 465 -55.89 -9.11 8.32
N ALA A 466 -55.35 -10.33 8.42
CA ALA A 466 -54.89 -10.93 9.68
C ALA A 466 -53.39 -10.63 9.90
N ALA A 467 -53.10 -9.88 10.96
CA ALA A 467 -51.76 -9.68 11.51
C ALA A 467 -51.68 -10.38 12.87
N THR A 468 -50.73 -11.29 13.05
CA THR A 468 -50.43 -11.90 14.36
C THR A 468 -49.31 -11.12 15.04
N ARG A 469 -49.67 -10.46 16.14
CA ARG A 469 -48.84 -9.61 16.99
C ARG A 469 -48.39 -10.43 18.20
N ALA A 470 -47.10 -10.41 18.52
CA ALA A 470 -46.56 -10.98 19.76
C ALA A 470 -46.83 -10.04 20.94
N LEU A 471 -47.34 -10.60 22.04
CA LEU A 471 -47.49 -9.98 23.36
C LEU A 471 -46.78 -10.88 24.39
N GLY A 472 -45.99 -10.28 25.30
CA GLY A 472 -45.65 -10.90 26.59
C GLY A 472 -46.89 -10.99 27.51
N PRO A 473 -46.81 -11.43 28.79
CA PRO A 473 -45.70 -11.21 29.73
C PRO A 473 -45.44 -12.37 30.75
N SER A 474 -44.49 -12.18 31.69
CA SER A 474 -44.68 -12.25 33.16
C SER A 474 -43.44 -12.71 33.94
N ALA A 475 -43.35 -12.20 35.17
CA ALA A 475 -42.22 -12.28 36.10
C ALA A 475 -42.44 -13.30 37.24
N GLN A 476 -41.37 -13.49 38.03
CA GLN A 476 -41.25 -14.10 39.37
C GLN A 476 -40.85 -15.58 39.46
N SER A 477 -39.68 -15.86 40.05
CA SER A 477 -39.59 -16.37 41.43
C SER A 477 -38.15 -16.74 41.82
N SER A 478 -37.82 -16.43 43.07
CA SER A 478 -36.57 -16.69 43.78
C SER A 478 -36.51 -18.10 44.38
N THR A 479 -35.32 -18.69 44.49
CA THR A 479 -34.98 -19.57 45.63
C THR A 479 -33.50 -19.44 46.02
N LYS A 480 -33.29 -19.54 47.33
CA LYS A 480 -32.11 -19.23 48.14
C LYS A 480 -31.61 -20.54 48.78
N LEU A 481 -30.35 -20.56 49.25
CA LEU A 481 -29.75 -21.47 50.26
C LEU A 481 -29.28 -22.86 49.74
N LEU A 482 -28.15 -23.47 50.17
CA LEU A 482 -27.47 -23.49 51.48
C LEU A 482 -25.98 -23.93 51.37
N ARG A 483 -25.20 -23.57 52.39
CA ARG A 483 -23.78 -23.89 52.69
C ARG A 483 -23.52 -25.38 53.02
N GLY A 484 -22.26 -25.84 52.86
CA GLY A 484 -21.62 -26.76 53.84
C GLY A 484 -20.45 -27.64 53.32
N PRO A 485 -19.42 -27.99 54.13
CA PRO A 485 -18.03 -28.21 53.67
C PRO A 485 -17.42 -29.61 53.96
N SER A 486 -16.30 -29.98 53.30
CA SER A 486 -15.32 -31.00 53.75
C SER A 486 -14.07 -31.02 52.83
N LYS A 487 -12.87 -30.55 53.23
CA LYS A 487 -11.77 -31.20 53.98
C LYS A 487 -11.18 -32.48 53.37
N LEU A 488 -9.82 -32.53 53.37
CA LEU A 488 -8.85 -33.63 53.12
C LEU A 488 -8.22 -33.59 51.70
N ARG A 489 -6.90 -33.70 51.47
CA ARG A 489 -5.71 -33.88 52.32
C ARG A 489 -4.46 -33.63 51.45
N ASN A 490 -3.38 -33.14 52.06
CA ASN A 490 -2.01 -33.09 51.55
C ASN A 490 -1.53 -34.41 50.90
N VAL A 491 -0.70 -34.32 49.86
CA VAL A 491 0.62 -34.98 49.79
C VAL A 491 1.60 -34.07 49.04
N ALA A 492 2.77 -33.88 49.64
CA ALA A 492 3.91 -33.14 49.13
C ALA A 492 5.00 -34.11 48.63
N MET A 493 5.93 -33.53 47.87
CA MET A 493 7.36 -33.85 47.75
C MET A 493 7.88 -34.69 46.56
N SER A 494 8.75 -33.99 45.81
CA SER A 494 10.12 -34.34 45.35
C SER A 494 10.34 -35.54 44.43
N ASN A 495 10.80 -35.26 43.21
CA ASN A 495 12.24 -35.17 42.90
C ASN A 495 12.50 -34.17 41.77
#